data_AF-A0A5S3SB44-F1
#
_entry.id   AF-A0A5S3SB44-F1
#
_cell.length_a   1.000
_cell.length_b   1.000
_cell.length_c   1.000
_cell.angle_alpha   90.00
_cell.angle_beta   90.00
_cell.angle_gamma   90.00
#
_symmetry.space_group_name_H-M   'P 1'
#
loop_
_entity.id
_entity.type
_entity.pdbx_description
1 polymer ?
#
loop_
_entity_poly.entity_id
_entity_poly.type
_entity_poly.pdbx_seq_one_letter_code
_entity_poly.pdbx_strand_id
1 'polypeptide(L)'
;MKTRTYSAAIKLETAQLVVDQGYTQEDAAKAMGVGKSTVSKWVTQLKQERNGQSPSASPMTPEQIEIRELKKQIQCIELEKDILKKAVVISSGQ
;
A
#
# COMPACT_ATOMS: atom_id res chain seq x y z
N MET A 1 -13.11 -9.14 -16.14
CA MET A 1 -11.70 -9.44 -16.49
C MET A 1 -10.93 -9.74 -15.22
N LYS A 2 -10.17 -10.84 -15.17
CA LYS A 2 -9.33 -11.17 -14.00
C LYS A 2 -8.12 -10.24 -13.99
N THR A 3 -7.99 -9.41 -12.97
CA THR A 3 -6.83 -8.51 -12.83
C THR A 3 -5.64 -9.32 -12.35
N ARG A 4 -4.52 -9.26 -13.06
CA ARG A 4 -3.26 -9.85 -12.58
C ARG A 4 -2.83 -9.09 -11.33
N THR A 5 -2.74 -9.80 -10.20
CA THR A 5 -2.28 -9.24 -8.93
C THR A 5 -0.77 -9.46 -8.83
N TYR A 6 -0.02 -8.38 -8.65
CA TYR A 6 1.42 -8.43 -8.43
C TYR A 6 1.74 -8.22 -6.96
N SER A 7 2.75 -8.91 -6.45
CA SER A 7 3.30 -8.72 -5.10
C SER A 7 3.90 -7.33 -4.95
N ALA A 8 3.83 -6.74 -3.76
CA ALA A 8 4.39 -5.41 -3.49
C ALA A 8 5.87 -5.29 -3.87
N ALA A 9 6.66 -6.35 -3.61
CA ALA A 9 8.07 -6.44 -3.99
C ALA A 9 8.29 -6.23 -5.49
N ILE A 10 7.53 -6.94 -6.35
CA ILE A 10 7.63 -6.79 -7.82
C ILE A 10 7.27 -5.38 -8.26
N LYS A 11 6.25 -4.78 -7.64
CA LYS A 11 5.85 -3.39 -7.97
C LYS A 11 6.98 -2.41 -7.66
N LEU A 12 7.55 -2.55 -6.46
CA LEU A 12 8.62 -1.69 -5.96
C LEU A 12 9.88 -1.84 -6.80
N GLU A 13 10.33 -3.06 -7.05
CA GLU A 13 11.53 -3.36 -7.85
C GLU A 13 11.41 -2.79 -9.26
N THR A 14 10.26 -3.01 -9.92
CA THR A 14 9.99 -2.45 -11.26
C THR A 14 10.05 -0.92 -11.26
N ALA A 15 9.48 -0.27 -10.24
CA ALA A 15 9.48 1.18 -10.14
C ALA A 15 10.89 1.73 -9.84
N GLN A 16 11.69 1.04 -9.03
CA GLN A 16 13.07 1.42 -8.71
C GLN A 16 13.99 1.32 -9.94
N LEU A 17 13.79 0.35 -10.83
CA LEU A 17 14.53 0.29 -12.10
C LEU A 17 14.42 1.60 -12.89
N VAL A 18 13.23 2.19 -12.93
CA VAL A 18 12.99 3.44 -13.65
C VAL A 18 13.46 4.66 -12.85
N VAL A 19 13.15 4.72 -11.54
CA VAL A 19 13.42 5.91 -10.72
C VAL A 19 14.88 6.03 -10.31
N ASP A 20 15.51 4.92 -9.94
CA ASP A 20 16.87 4.89 -9.38
C ASP A 20 17.92 4.47 -10.40
N GLN A 21 17.60 3.50 -11.27
CA GLN A 21 18.55 2.96 -12.25
C GLN A 21 18.44 3.62 -13.64
N GLY A 22 17.50 4.54 -13.83
CA GLY A 22 17.35 5.30 -15.07
C GLY A 22 16.82 4.50 -16.26
N TYR A 23 16.22 3.32 -16.04
CA TYR A 23 15.61 2.54 -17.11
C TYR A 23 14.43 3.29 -17.72
N THR A 24 14.19 3.09 -19.02
CA THR A 24 12.93 3.53 -19.61
C THR A 24 11.78 2.68 -19.07
N GLN A 25 10.56 3.24 -19.06
CA GLN A 25 9.37 2.47 -18.66
C GLN A 25 9.14 1.24 -19.55
N GLU A 26 9.65 1.26 -20.79
CA GLU A 26 9.51 0.15 -21.75
C GLU A 26 10.51 -0.96 -21.47
N ASP A 27 11.75 -0.61 -21.14
CA ASP A 27 12.76 -1.58 -20.73
C ASP A 27 12.40 -2.24 -19.41
N ALA A 28 11.94 -1.46 -18.42
CA ALA A 28 11.49 -2.00 -17.14
C ALA A 28 10.26 -2.91 -17.31
N ALA A 29 9.32 -2.54 -18.19
CA ALA A 29 8.16 -3.36 -18.53
C ALA A 29 8.59 -4.70 -19.15
N LYS A 30 9.54 -4.67 -20.10
CA LYS A 30 10.06 -5.87 -20.77
C LYS A 30 10.85 -6.76 -19.81
N ALA A 31 11.70 -6.18 -18.97
CA ALA A 31 12.51 -6.89 -17.98
C ALA A 31 11.65 -7.63 -16.95
N MET A 32 10.60 -6.97 -16.46
CA MET A 32 9.73 -7.52 -15.41
C MET A 32 8.49 -8.26 -15.95
N GLY A 33 8.32 -8.31 -17.27
CA GLY A 33 7.17 -8.97 -17.91
C GLY A 33 5.82 -8.32 -17.59
N VAL A 34 5.79 -7.01 -17.35
CA VAL A 34 4.60 -6.25 -16.97
C VAL A 34 4.22 -5.23 -18.05
N GLY A 35 2.97 -4.77 -18.08
CA GLY A 35 2.53 -3.77 -19.05
C GLY A 35 3.08 -2.38 -18.74
N LYS A 36 3.45 -1.61 -19.78
CA LYS A 36 3.95 -0.21 -19.65
C LYS A 36 3.05 0.69 -18.79
N SER A 37 1.74 0.62 -19.00
CA SER A 37 0.77 1.40 -18.20
C SER A 37 0.78 1.03 -16.72
N THR A 38 1.11 -0.23 -16.39
CA THR A 38 1.28 -0.69 -15.02
C THR A 38 2.57 -0.15 -14.41
N VAL A 39 3.67 -0.18 -15.16
CA VAL A 39 4.95 0.43 -14.74
C VAL A 39 4.78 1.92 -14.45
N SER A 40 4.15 2.67 -15.36
CA SER A 40 3.92 4.11 -15.21
C SER A 40 3.17 4.45 -13.92
N LYS A 41 2.13 3.66 -13.59
CA LYS A 41 1.41 3.80 -12.32
C LYS A 41 2.30 3.55 -11.11
N TRP A 42 3.12 2.50 -11.14
CA TRP A 42 4.00 2.18 -10.01
C TRP A 42 5.12 3.20 -9.83
N VAL A 43 5.71 3.70 -10.92
CA VAL A 43 6.69 4.78 -10.89
C VAL A 43 6.09 6.06 -10.29
N THR A 44 4.88 6.42 -10.73
CA THR A 44 4.19 7.61 -10.22
C THR A 44 3.86 7.44 -8.74
N GLN A 45 3.45 6.25 -8.32
CA GLN A 45 3.18 5.95 -6.93
C GLN A 45 4.45 5.95 -6.06
N LEU A 46 5.54 5.34 -6.52
CA LEU A 46 6.83 5.36 -5.80
C LEU A 46 7.35 6.79 -5.61
N LYS A 47 7.22 7.65 -6.63
CA LYS A 47 7.58 9.07 -6.54
C LYS A 47 6.74 9.82 -5.50
N GLN A 48 5.44 9.54 -5.44
CA GLN A 48 4.53 10.13 -4.44
C GLN A 48 4.87 9.65 -3.02
N GLU A 49 5.06 8.34 -2.83
CA GLU A 49 5.44 7.76 -1.53
C GLU A 49 6.76 8.37 -1.04
N ARG A 50 7.77 8.55 -1.93
CA ARG A 50 9.02 9.25 -1.59
C ARG A 50 8.87 10.73 -1.29
N ASN A 51 7.82 11.37 -1.81
CA ASN A 51 7.49 12.76 -1.50
C ASN A 51 6.70 12.88 -0.18
N GLY A 52 6.51 11.77 0.56
CA GLY A 52 5.73 11.75 1.80
C GLY A 52 4.22 11.73 1.59
N GLN A 53 3.76 11.51 0.36
CA GLN A 53 2.33 11.40 0.08
C GLN A 53 1.84 10.00 0.43
N SER A 54 0.69 9.95 1.10
CA SER A 54 0.04 8.69 1.43
C SER A 54 -0.42 7.98 0.15
N PRO A 55 -0.12 6.68 -0.03
CA PRO A 55 -0.54 5.96 -1.21
C PRO A 55 -2.07 5.85 -1.24
N SER A 56 -2.67 6.29 -2.35
CA SER A 56 -4.12 6.14 -2.59
C SER A 56 -4.52 4.67 -2.82
N ALA A 57 -3.58 3.86 -3.33
CA ALA A 57 -3.77 2.44 -3.57
C ALA A 57 -2.99 1.59 -2.54
N SER A 58 -2.89 0.27 -2.78
CA SER A 58 -2.07 -0.59 -1.91
C SER A 58 -0.61 -0.11 -1.94
N PRO A 59 -0.03 0.21 -0.77
CA PRO A 59 1.35 0.68 -0.66
C PRO A 59 2.32 -0.34 -1.24
N MET A 60 3.41 0.14 -1.81
CA MET A 60 4.47 -0.72 -2.35
C MET A 60 5.78 -0.61 -1.56
N THR A 61 5.99 0.47 -0.80
CA THR A 61 7.13 0.56 0.13
C THR A 61 6.84 -0.19 1.43
N PRO A 62 7.85 -0.85 2.04
CA PRO A 62 7.67 -1.59 3.29
C PRO A 62 7.19 -0.68 4.43
N GLU A 63 7.71 0.54 4.50
CA GLU A 63 7.28 1.54 5.48
C GLU A 63 5.79 1.86 5.36
N GLN A 64 5.28 2.10 4.14
CA GLN A 64 3.85 2.40 3.95
C GLN A 64 2.96 1.17 4.14
N ILE A 65 3.47 -0.04 3.88
CA ILE A 65 2.78 -1.29 4.20
C ILE A 65 2.60 -1.40 5.72
N GLU A 66 3.66 -1.18 6.49
CA GLU A 66 3.62 -1.23 7.95
C GLU A 66 2.68 -0.15 8.52
N ILE A 67 2.75 1.09 8.02
CA ILE A 67 1.82 2.17 8.41
C ILE A 67 0.37 1.75 8.19
N ARG A 68 0.05 1.06 7.09
CA ARG A 68 -1.30 0.57 6.82
C ARG A 68 -1.72 -0.52 7.78
N GLU A 69 -0.84 -1.48 8.07
CA GLU A 69 -1.13 -2.57 9.01
C GLU A 69 -1.31 -2.05 10.44
N LEU A 70 -0.48 -1.11 10.87
CA LEU A 70 -0.61 -0.44 12.16
C LEU A 70 -1.93 0.34 12.25
N LYS A 71 -2.29 1.11 11.22
CA LYS A 71 -3.60 1.82 11.17
C LYS A 71 -4.78 0.85 11.29
N LYS A 72 -4.69 -0.32 10.67
CA LYS A 72 -5.73 -1.36 10.76
C LYS A 72 -5.80 -1.96 12.18
N GLN A 73 -4.65 -2.22 12.80
CA GLN A 73 -4.60 -2.70 14.18
C GLN A 73 -5.20 -1.68 15.16
N ILE A 74 -4.86 -0.40 15.02
CA ILE A 74 -5.43 0.69 15.82
C ILE A 74 -6.96 0.71 15.67
N GLN A 75 -7.48 0.64 14.45
CA GLN A 75 -8.92 0.62 14.21
C GLN A 75 -9.63 -0.58 14.87
N CYS A 76 -9.04 -1.78 14.82
CA CYS A 76 -9.58 -2.95 15.51
C CYS A 76 -9.63 -2.72 17.02
N ILE A 77 -8.54 -2.23 17.61
CA ILE A 77 -8.45 -1.94 19.04
C ILE A 77 -9.46 -0.87 19.46
N GLU A 78 -9.64 0.19 18.66
CA GLU A 78 -10.62 1.25 18.93
C GLU A 78 -12.06 0.70 18.92
N LEU A 79 -12.38 -0.19 17.97
CA LEU A 79 -13.69 -0.85 17.91
C LEU A 79 -13.93 -1.75 19.12
N GLU A 80 -12.92 -2.53 19.54
CA GLU A 80 -13.01 -3.36 20.75
C GLU A 80 -13.25 -2.51 22.01
N LYS A 81 -12.56 -1.37 22.14
CA LYS A 81 -12.76 -0.44 23.26
C LYS A 81 -14.15 0.19 23.25
N ASP A 82 -14.70 0.53 22.09
CA ASP A 82 -16.06 1.05 21.97
C ASP A 82 -17.10 0.02 22.41
N ILE A 83 -16.95 -1.24 21.98
CA ILE A 83 -17.81 -2.35 22.41
C ILE A 83 -17.75 -2.55 23.93
N LEU A 84 -16.54 -2.58 24.50
CA LEU A 84 -16.33 -2.70 25.95
C LEU A 84 -16.98 -1.55 26.71
N LYS A 85 -16.82 -0.30 26.25
CA LYS A 85 -17.45 0.86 26.87
C LYS A 85 -18.97 0.75 26.85
N LYS A 86 -19.56 0.34 25.72
CA LYS A 86 -21.02 0.14 25.61
C LYS A 86 -21.51 -0.96 26.56
N ALA A 87 -20.78 -2.06 26.69
CA ALA A 87 -21.13 -3.15 27.60
C ALA A 87 -21.13 -2.69 29.08
N VAL A 88 -20.12 -1.91 29.49
CA VAL A 88 -20.05 -1.35 30.87
C VAL A 88 -21.23 -0.44 31.17
N VAL A 89 -21.65 0.40 30.21
CA VAL A 89 -22.82 1.29 30.39
C VAL A 89 -24.11 0.48 30.55
N ILE A 90 -24.27 -0.62 29.81
CA ILE A 90 -25.42 -1.51 29.93
C ILE A 90 -25.43 -2.25 31.27
N SER A 91 -24.27 -2.72 31.75
CA SER A 91 -24.17 -3.46 33.01
C SER A 91 -24.29 -2.58 34.26
N SER A 92 -24.00 -1.29 34.16
CA SER A 92 -24.07 -0.33 35.28
C SER A 92 -25.46 0.31 35.44
N GLY A 93 -26.39 0.00 34.53
CA GLY A 93 -27.75 0.54 34.50
C GLY A 93 -28.84 -0.40 35.04
N GLN A 94 -28.47 -1.46 35.78
CA GLN A 94 -29.39 -2.31 36.56
C GLN A 94 -29.18 -2.11 38.06
#